data_AF-A0A8I0H9S6-F1
#
_entry.id   AF-A0A8I0H9S6-F1
#
_cell.length_a   1.000
_cell.length_b   1.000
_cell.length_c   1.000
_cell.angle_alpha   90.00
_cell.angle_beta   90.00
_cell.angle_gamma   90.00
#
_symmetry.space_group_name_H-M   'P 1'
#
loop_
_entity.id
_entity.type
_entity.pdbx_description
1 polymer ?
#
loop_
_entity_poly.entity_id
_entity_poly.type
_entity_poly.pdbx_seq_one_letter_code
_entity_poly.pdbx_strand_id
1 'polypeptide(L)'
;NETETEALVGILPKDDETCIAASKILKERSDCKYVVLKMGDKGSFIYGDDICQMVPTFKVEAVDPTAAGDCFTGVLVKQYAETKDIV
;
A
#
# COMPACT_ATOMS: atom_id res chain seq x y z
N ASN A 1 -5.95 -0.87 -2.97
CA ASN A 1 -5.12 -1.28 -4.14
C ASN A 1 -5.19 -0.15 -5.17
N GLU A 2 -4.65 -0.32 -6.37
CA GLU A 2 -4.56 0.72 -7.39
C GLU A 2 -5.94 1.22 -7.84
N THR A 3 -6.86 0.31 -8.15
CA THR A 3 -8.21 0.64 -8.66
C THR A 3 -9.11 1.26 -7.60
N GLU A 4 -9.06 0.77 -6.35
CA GLU A 4 -9.75 1.40 -5.22
C GLU A 4 -9.23 2.82 -4.97
N THR A 5 -7.92 3.02 -5.11
CA THR A 5 -7.29 4.33 -4.94
C THR A 5 -7.76 5.29 -6.02
N GLU A 6 -7.75 4.87 -7.28
CA GLU A 6 -8.29 5.66 -8.39
C GLU A 6 -9.75 6.06 -8.15
N ALA A 7 -10.59 5.12 -7.72
CA ALA A 7 -12.00 5.40 -7.41
C ALA A 7 -12.17 6.43 -6.29
N LEU A 8 -11.27 6.44 -5.29
CA LEU A 8 -11.32 7.36 -4.15
C LEU A 8 -10.77 8.75 -4.49
N VAL A 9 -9.66 8.85 -5.22
CA VAL A 9 -8.93 10.12 -5.38
C VAL A 9 -8.78 10.61 -6.82
N GLY A 10 -9.22 9.83 -7.81
CA GLY A 10 -9.15 10.19 -9.24
C GLY A 10 -7.77 10.05 -9.86
N ILE A 11 -6.84 9.37 -9.20
CA ILE A 11 -5.47 9.14 -9.67
C ILE A 11 -5.18 7.64 -9.62
N LEU A 12 -4.88 7.04 -10.77
CA LEU A 12 -4.40 5.65 -10.84
C LEU A 12 -2.92 5.58 -10.45
N PRO A 13 -2.56 4.93 -9.34
CA PRO A 13 -1.16 4.71 -8.97
C PRO A 13 -0.53 3.73 -9.96
N LYS A 14 0.60 4.11 -10.56
CA LYS A 14 1.33 3.25 -11.53
C LYS A 14 2.86 3.39 -11.46
N ASP A 15 3.33 4.51 -10.91
CA ASP A 15 4.73 4.91 -10.73
C ASP A 15 4.85 5.71 -9.43
N ASP A 16 6.07 6.05 -9.02
CA ASP A 16 6.33 6.74 -7.76
C ASP A 16 5.60 8.08 -7.67
N GLU A 17 5.58 8.87 -8.75
CA GLU A 17 4.92 10.18 -8.78
C GLU A 17 3.41 10.07 -8.51
N THR A 18 2.73 9.15 -9.22
CA THR A 18 1.29 8.92 -9.04
C THR A 18 0.98 8.28 -7.69
N CYS A 19 1.84 7.40 -7.18
CA CYS A 19 1.70 6.83 -5.83
C CYS A 19 1.80 7.90 -4.74
N ILE A 20 2.77 8.82 -4.85
CA ILE A 20 2.93 9.94 -3.91
C ILE A 20 1.71 10.86 -3.97
N ALA A 21 1.28 11.26 -5.18
CA ALA A 21 0.15 12.16 -5.35
C ALA A 21 -1.14 11.58 -4.77
N ALA A 22 -1.43 10.31 -5.09
CA ALA A 22 -2.61 9.62 -4.58
C ALA A 22 -2.56 9.42 -3.05
N SER A 23 -1.40 9.03 -2.51
CA SER A 23 -1.22 8.81 -1.07
C SER A 23 -1.38 10.08 -0.25
N LYS A 24 -0.93 11.24 -0.76
CA LYS A 24 -1.14 12.54 -0.12
C LYS A 24 -2.62 12.84 0.08
N ILE A 25 -3.42 12.67 -0.97
CA ILE A 25 -4.87 12.91 -0.92
C ILE A 25 -5.56 11.93 0.03
N LEU A 26 -5.20 10.64 -0.01
CA LEU A 26 -5.74 9.64 0.91
C LEU A 26 -5.42 9.97 2.37
N LYS A 27 -4.17 10.32 2.66
CA LYS A 27 -3.73 10.69 4.01
C LYS A 27 -4.48 11.92 4.52
N GLU A 28 -4.61 12.96 3.71
CA GLU A 28 -5.35 14.18 4.06
C GLU A 28 -6.84 13.91 4.32
N ARG A 29 -7.49 13.07 3.51
CA ARG A 29 -8.92 12.76 3.67
C ARG A 29 -9.25 11.84 4.84
N SER A 30 -8.32 10.96 5.21
CA SER A 30 -8.54 9.94 6.25
C SER A 30 -7.93 10.28 7.60
N ASP A 31 -7.04 11.28 7.64
CA ASP A 31 -6.20 11.61 8.81
C ASP A 31 -5.39 10.41 9.34
N CYS A 32 -5.06 9.45 8.45
CA CYS A 32 -4.33 8.26 8.83
C CYS A 32 -2.83 8.53 9.01
N LYS A 33 -2.19 7.73 9.86
CA LYS A 33 -0.73 7.79 10.07
C LYS A 33 0.05 7.33 8.83
N TYR A 34 -0.40 6.25 8.20
CA TYR A 34 0.25 5.67 7.03
C TYR A 34 -0.78 5.31 5.95
N VAL A 35 -0.40 5.51 4.70
CA VAL A 35 -1.08 4.94 3.53
C VAL A 35 -0.20 3.81 3.00
N VAL A 36 -0.79 2.62 2.83
CA VAL A 36 -0.14 1.46 2.23
C VAL A 36 -0.89 1.07 0.97
N LEU A 37 -0.32 1.37 -0.19
CA LEU A 37 -0.87 1.02 -1.49
C LEU A 37 -0.32 -0.33 -1.93
N LYS A 38 -1.19 -1.35 -2.02
CA LYS A 38 -0.87 -2.61 -2.67
C LYS A 38 -0.75 -2.37 -4.18
N MET A 39 0.39 -2.76 -4.75
CA MET A 39 0.81 -2.54 -6.14
C MET A 39 1.06 -3.87 -6.89
N GLY A 40 0.28 -4.90 -6.59
CA GLY A 40 0.35 -6.21 -7.24
C GLY A 40 1.76 -6.82 -7.26
N ASP A 41 2.26 -7.11 -8.46
CA ASP A 41 3.58 -7.69 -8.71
C ASP A 41 4.76 -6.73 -8.47
N LYS A 42 4.49 -5.43 -8.25
CA LYS A 42 5.48 -4.44 -7.83
C LYS A 42 5.67 -4.42 -6.31
N GLY A 43 4.77 -5.03 -5.55
CA GLY A 43 4.78 -5.05 -4.09
C GLY A 43 3.84 -4.02 -3.48
N SER A 44 4.35 -3.15 -2.61
CA SER A 44 3.54 -2.12 -1.95
C SER A 44 4.27 -0.81 -1.76
N PHE A 45 3.58 0.30 -1.98
CA PHE A 45 4.10 1.64 -1.72
C PHE A 45 3.60 2.15 -0.37
N ILE A 46 4.51 2.70 0.45
CA ILE A 46 4.21 3.18 1.82
C ILE A 46 4.49 4.68 1.89
N TYR A 47 3.54 5.43 2.46
CA TYR A 47 3.62 6.88 2.66
C TYR A 47 3.14 7.31 4.05
N GLY A 48 3.94 8.09 4.77
CA GLY A 48 3.59 8.67 6.09
C GLY A 48 4.76 8.70 7.06
N ASP A 49 4.77 9.64 8.01
CA ASP A 49 5.85 9.87 9.00
C ASP A 49 7.26 9.73 8.41
N ASP A 50 7.59 10.61 7.46
CA ASP A 50 8.86 10.66 6.72
C ASP A 50 9.19 9.43 5.85
N ILE A 51 8.29 8.44 5.79
CA ILE A 51 8.39 7.30 4.88
C ILE A 51 7.72 7.63 3.55
N CYS A 52 8.43 7.34 2.47
CA CYS A 52 7.95 7.46 1.10
C CYS A 52 8.76 6.48 0.22
N GLN A 53 8.35 5.21 0.17
CA GLN A 53 9.13 4.18 -0.53
C GLN A 53 8.29 3.03 -1.06
N MET A 54 8.85 2.34 -2.07
CA MET A 54 8.36 1.07 -2.59
C MET A 54 9.01 -0.10 -1.83
N VAL A 55 8.19 -1.01 -1.33
CA VAL A 55 8.62 -2.31 -0.80
C VAL A 55 8.35 -3.36 -1.88
N PRO A 56 9.38 -3.93 -2.51
CA PRO A 56 9.21 -4.88 -3.60
C PRO A 56 8.64 -6.20 -3.10
N THR A 57 7.85 -6.88 -3.94
CA THR A 57 7.39 -8.24 -3.66
C THR A 57 8.46 -9.29 -3.98
N PHE A 58 8.29 -10.48 -3.41
CA PHE A 58 9.01 -11.66 -3.87
C PHE A 58 8.41 -12.15 -5.19
N LYS A 59 9.27 -12.51 -6.15
CA LYS A 59 8.80 -13.13 -7.40
C LYS A 59 8.28 -14.53 -7.09
N VAL A 60 6.99 -14.74 -7.34
CA VAL A 60 6.30 -16.02 -7.18
C VAL A 60 5.44 -16.29 -8.40
N GLU A 61 5.15 -17.56 -8.67
CA GLU A 61 4.12 -17.95 -9.62
C GLU A 61 2.76 -17.93 -8.90
N ALA A 62 1.91 -16.96 -9.24
CA ALA A 62 0.60 -16.82 -8.61
C ALA A 62 -0.36 -17.89 -9.15
N VAL A 63 -0.72 -18.86 -8.30
CA VAL A 63 -1.68 -19.92 -8.64
C VAL A 63 -3.11 -19.47 -8.41
N ASP A 64 -3.38 -18.83 -7.27
CA ASP A 64 -4.68 -18.28 -6.89
C ASP A 64 -4.49 -17.01 -6.05
N PRO A 65 -4.94 -15.83 -6.52
CA PRO A 65 -4.82 -14.58 -5.78
C PRO A 65 -5.95 -14.38 -4.75
N THR A 66 -6.90 -15.31 -4.64
CA THR A 66 -8.02 -15.21 -3.69
C THR A 66 -7.48 -15.04 -2.27
N ALA A 67 -8.03 -14.07 -1.54
CA ALA A 67 -7.63 -13.70 -0.17
C ALA A 67 -6.17 -13.20 0.00
N ALA A 68 -5.38 -13.01 -1.06
CA ALA A 68 -4.03 -12.45 -0.96
C ALA A 68 -4.03 -11.06 -0.26
N GLY A 69 -5.05 -10.25 -0.53
CA GLY A 69 -5.23 -8.95 0.11
C GLY A 69 -5.55 -9.03 1.62
N ASP A 70 -6.27 -10.05 2.06
CA ASP A 70 -6.62 -10.27 3.46
C ASP A 70 -5.41 -10.79 4.23
N CYS A 71 -4.67 -11.75 3.65
CA CYS A 71 -3.41 -12.24 4.21
C CYS A 71 -2.39 -11.11 4.37
N PHE A 72 -2.22 -10.26 3.35
CA PHE A 72 -1.34 -9.09 3.42
C PHE A 72 -1.71 -8.17 4.59
N THR A 73 -2.99 -7.80 4.68
CA THR A 73 -3.48 -6.90 5.74
C THR A 73 -3.31 -7.52 7.12
N GLY A 74 -3.64 -8.81 7.28
CA GLY A 74 -3.52 -9.53 8.54
C GLY A 74 -2.08 -9.57 9.06
N VAL A 75 -1.13 -9.91 8.19
CA VAL A 75 0.30 -9.96 8.56
C VAL A 75 0.84 -8.56 8.87
N LEU A 76 0.52 -7.56 8.05
CA LEU A 76 0.92 -6.17 8.26
C LEU A 76 0.47 -5.66 9.64
N VAL A 77 -0.81 -5.86 9.97
CA VAL A 77 -1.38 -5.42 11.25
C VAL A 77 -0.73 -6.15 12.42
N LYS A 78 -0.51 -7.47 12.32
CA LYS A 78 0.18 -8.24 13.35
C LYS A 78 1.59 -7.71 13.58
N GLN A 79 2.37 -7.52 12.52
CA GLN A 79 3.77 -7.08 12.62
C GLN A 79 3.88 -5.66 13.20
N TYR A 80 3.04 -4.73 12.72
CA TYR A 80 3.00 -3.37 13.24
C TYR A 80 2.55 -3.32 14.71
N ALA A 81 1.60 -4.18 15.12
CA ALA A 81 1.15 -4.24 16.50
C ALA A 81 2.29 -4.58 17.47
N GLU A 82 3.16 -5.51 17.08
CA GLU A 82 4.30 -5.99 17.89
C GLU A 82 5.50 -5.05 17.86
N THR A 83 5.81 -4.46 16.71
CA THR A 83 7.09 -3.75 16.50
C THR A 83 6.95 -2.24 16.47
N LYS A 84 5.75 -1.73 16.16
CA LYS A 84 5.51 -0.32 15.77
C LYS A 84 6.29 0.14 14.53
N ASP A 85 6.87 -0.81 13.80
CA ASP A 85 7.51 -0.59 12.51
C ASP A 85 6.54 -0.99 11.39
N ILE A 86 6.38 -0.12 10.40
CA ILE A 86 5.47 -0.32 9.26
C ILE A 86 6.19 -0.92 8.05
N VAL A 87 7.52 -1.00 8.09
CA VAL A 87 8.39 -1.50 7.02
C VAL A 87 9.02 -2.83 7.41
#